data_AF-A0A3N5CXH3-F1
#
_entry.id   AF-A0A3N5CXH3-F1
#
_cell.length_a   1.000
_cell.length_b   1.000
_cell.length_c   1.000
_cell.angle_alpha   90.00
_cell.angle_beta   90.00
_cell.angle_gamma   90.00
#
_symmetry.space_group_name_H-M   'P 1'
#
loop_
_entity.id
_entity.type
_entity.pdbx_description
1 polymer ?
#
loop_
_entity_poly.entity_id
_entity_poly.type
_entity_poly.pdbx_seq_one_letter_code
_entity_poly.pdbx_strand_id
1 'polypeptide(L)'
;MAALLLAACQQQPAAREETQTQRIALADARAVHADAIPSPDTKAARWRVRGDGQGIDFGDAGQAPLMTLDCAIGDGEPTMHIIRHAAALPGQSALFPVIGNGMRSRFLADARLADEGDAGEWRWEATLPASDPQLDVFAGNRPLTATLPGRGMLEIRASRIPGEFLDWCRKSGQVARPRQSEDDGPTG
;
A
#
# COMPACT_ATOMS: atom_id res chain seq x y z
N MET A 1 49.83 54.06 -1.46
CA MET A 1 49.29 55.02 -0.47
C MET A 1 47.78 55.03 -0.63
N ALA A 2 47.05 54.72 0.43
CA ALA A 2 45.61 54.55 0.47
C ALA A 2 44.84 55.86 0.34
N ALA A 3 43.62 55.80 -0.22
CA ALA A 3 42.45 56.50 0.29
C ALA A 3 41.18 55.88 -0.31
N LEU A 4 40.40 55.20 0.55
CA LEU A 4 39.01 54.86 0.32
C LEU A 4 38.14 56.12 0.33
N LEU A 5 37.16 56.21 -0.56
CA LEU A 5 35.89 56.89 -0.28
C LEU A 5 34.74 56.02 -0.80
N LEU A 6 34.00 55.46 0.15
CA LEU A 6 32.73 54.79 -0.07
C LEU A 6 31.67 55.83 -0.46
N ALA A 7 31.01 55.63 -1.60
CA ALA A 7 29.69 56.18 -1.86
C ALA A 7 28.68 55.02 -1.89
N ALA A 8 28.02 54.80 -0.75
CA ALA A 8 26.79 54.04 -0.68
C ALA A 8 25.63 54.99 -0.94
N CYS A 9 24.74 54.65 -1.89
CA CYS A 9 23.32 55.03 -1.86
C CYS A 9 22.53 54.20 -2.89
N GLN A 10 22.12 53.01 -2.46
CA GLN A 10 20.79 52.42 -2.65
C GLN A 10 20.14 52.56 -4.04
N GLN A 11 20.52 51.70 -5.00
CA GLN A 11 19.56 51.21 -5.98
C GLN A 11 18.80 50.05 -5.35
N GLN A 12 17.58 50.34 -4.88
CA GLN A 12 16.57 49.35 -4.53
C GLN A 12 16.47 48.32 -5.67
N PRO A 13 16.55 47.00 -5.39
CA PRO A 13 16.32 46.02 -6.44
C PRO A 13 14.93 46.24 -7.03
N ALA A 14 14.85 46.25 -8.36
CA ALA A 14 13.60 46.26 -9.10
C ALA A 14 12.62 45.29 -8.43
N ALA A 15 11.42 45.81 -8.17
CA ALA A 15 10.34 45.16 -7.45
C ALA A 15 10.35 43.65 -7.69
N ARG A 16 10.76 42.91 -6.65
CA ARG A 16 10.40 41.51 -6.50
C ARG A 16 8.88 41.51 -6.67
N GLU A 17 8.36 40.87 -7.71
CA GLU A 17 6.93 40.63 -7.84
C GLU A 17 6.50 39.98 -6.53
N GLU A 18 5.87 40.78 -5.66
CA GLU A 18 5.21 40.28 -4.49
C GLU A 18 4.12 39.38 -5.04
N THR A 19 4.38 38.07 -5.02
CA THR A 19 3.32 37.08 -5.18
C THR A 19 2.29 37.45 -4.13
N GLN A 20 1.24 38.17 -4.57
CA GLN A 20 0.17 38.65 -3.70
C GLN A 20 -0.39 37.40 -3.04
N THR A 21 0.02 37.18 -1.80
CA THR A 21 -0.48 36.08 -1.00
C THR A 21 -1.90 36.47 -0.64
N GLN A 22 -2.83 36.07 -1.51
CA GLN A 22 -4.24 36.40 -1.36
C GLN A 22 -4.72 35.74 -0.07
N ARG A 23 -4.96 36.56 0.97
CA ARG A 23 -5.53 36.08 2.23
C ARG A 23 -6.99 35.72 1.95
N ILE A 24 -7.26 34.42 1.78
CA ILE A 24 -8.62 33.89 1.73
C ILE A 24 -9.18 33.99 3.14
N ALA A 25 -10.32 34.66 3.33
CA ALA A 25 -10.99 34.64 4.62
C ALA A 25 -11.45 33.21 4.91
N LEU A 26 -11.31 32.74 6.16
CA LEU A 26 -11.72 31.38 6.54
C LEU A 26 -13.21 31.13 6.26
N ALA A 27 -14.03 32.18 6.22
CA ALA A 27 -15.45 32.12 5.82
C ALA A 27 -15.65 31.86 4.32
N ASP A 28 -14.70 32.25 3.47
CA ASP A 28 -14.73 32.03 2.02
C ASP A 28 -14.09 30.69 1.64
N ALA A 29 -13.34 30.07 2.55
CA ALA A 29 -12.89 28.71 2.42
C ALA A 29 -14.11 27.78 2.58
N ARG A 30 -14.61 27.20 1.48
CA ARG A 30 -15.55 26.08 1.59
C ARG A 30 -14.91 25.01 2.46
N ALA A 31 -15.52 24.72 3.61
CA ALA A 31 -15.18 23.56 4.40
C ALA A 31 -15.49 22.32 3.55
N VAL A 32 -14.47 21.76 2.90
CA VAL A 32 -14.54 20.40 2.40
C VAL A 32 -14.47 19.53 3.64
N HIS A 33 -15.63 19.09 4.13
CA HIS A 33 -15.68 18.08 5.16
C HIS A 33 -15.01 16.82 4.61
N ALA A 34 -13.79 16.55 5.07
CA ALA A 34 -13.20 15.25 4.87
C ALA A 34 -13.96 14.28 5.78
N ASP A 35 -14.90 13.53 5.21
CA ASP A 35 -15.58 12.46 5.93
C ASP A 35 -14.57 11.37 6.25
N ALA A 36 -14.03 11.44 7.47
CA ALA A 36 -13.18 10.40 8.02
C ALA A 36 -14.07 9.23 8.43
N ILE A 37 -13.89 8.09 7.76
CA ILE A 37 -14.58 6.86 8.14
C ILE A 37 -13.87 6.30 9.39
N PRO A 38 -14.61 5.88 10.43
CA PRO A 38 -14.03 5.18 11.58
C PRO A 38 -13.25 3.94 11.16
N SER A 39 -12.21 3.61 11.92
CA SER A 39 -11.50 2.34 11.74
C SER A 39 -12.46 1.15 11.97
N PRO A 40 -12.48 0.15 11.08
CA PRO A 40 -13.33 -1.03 11.27
C PRO A 40 -12.87 -1.87 12.47
N ASP A 41 -13.80 -2.59 13.11
CA ASP A 41 -13.45 -3.57 14.14
C ASP A 41 -12.88 -4.83 13.46
N THR A 42 -11.60 -5.12 13.68
CA THR A 42 -10.91 -6.28 13.10
C THR A 42 -10.77 -7.44 14.12
N LYS A 43 -11.54 -7.44 15.21
CA LYS A 43 -11.40 -8.46 16.25
C LYS A 43 -11.77 -9.88 15.77
N ALA A 44 -12.64 -10.05 14.79
CA ALA A 44 -12.90 -11.36 14.21
C ALA A 44 -12.05 -11.64 12.96
N ALA A 45 -11.45 -10.61 12.38
CA ALA A 45 -10.77 -10.70 11.09
C ALA A 45 -9.56 -11.63 11.10
N ARG A 46 -9.40 -12.40 10.03
CA ARG A 46 -8.29 -13.34 9.80
C ARG A 46 -7.89 -13.30 8.32
N TRP A 47 -6.65 -13.68 8.05
CA TRP A 47 -6.18 -13.97 6.69
C TRP A 47 -6.74 -15.30 6.21
N ARG A 48 -7.17 -15.37 4.96
CA ARG A 48 -7.66 -16.58 4.29
C ARG A 48 -7.12 -16.61 2.87
N VAL A 49 -6.77 -17.79 2.37
CA VAL A 49 -6.41 -17.96 0.96
C VAL A 49 -7.68 -17.94 0.12
N ARG A 50 -7.65 -17.20 -0.99
CA ARG A 50 -8.75 -17.15 -1.96
C ARG A 50 -8.91 -18.50 -2.66
N GLY A 51 -10.11 -18.76 -3.19
CA GLY A 51 -10.43 -20.03 -3.85
C GLY A 51 -9.56 -20.34 -5.08
N ASP A 52 -9.04 -19.30 -5.75
CA ASP A 52 -8.10 -19.40 -6.87
C ASP A 52 -6.64 -19.61 -6.45
N GLY A 53 -6.32 -19.47 -5.16
CA GLY A 53 -4.96 -19.54 -4.63
C GLY A 53 -4.04 -18.38 -5.03
N GLN A 54 -4.55 -17.39 -5.78
CA GLN A 54 -3.74 -16.28 -6.32
C GLN A 54 -3.80 -15.03 -5.43
N GLY A 55 -4.58 -15.07 -4.35
CA GLY A 55 -4.60 -14.02 -3.35
C GLY A 55 -4.94 -14.51 -1.96
N ILE A 56 -4.73 -13.63 -0.98
CA ILE A 56 -5.18 -13.79 0.40
C ILE A 56 -6.01 -12.59 0.83
N ASP A 57 -7.08 -12.87 1.55
CA ASP A 57 -8.04 -11.90 2.03
C ASP A 57 -7.97 -11.78 3.55
N PHE A 58 -7.88 -10.54 4.04
CA PHE A 58 -8.04 -10.20 5.44
C PHE A 58 -9.42 -9.60 5.69
N GLY A 59 -10.21 -10.25 6.53
CA GLY A 59 -11.53 -9.76 6.91
C GLY A 59 -12.29 -10.75 7.80
N ASP A 60 -13.47 -10.35 8.22
CA ASP A 60 -14.36 -11.21 9.01
C ASP A 60 -14.92 -12.35 8.16
N ALA A 61 -15.26 -13.47 8.79
CA ALA A 61 -15.84 -14.62 8.10
C ALA A 61 -17.24 -14.29 7.56
N GLY A 62 -17.48 -14.60 6.29
CA GLY A 62 -18.76 -14.32 5.62
C GLY A 62 -19.01 -12.84 5.30
N GLN A 63 -18.01 -11.96 5.49
CA GLN A 63 -18.06 -10.55 5.12
C GLN A 63 -17.09 -10.26 3.98
N ALA A 64 -17.30 -9.13 3.29
CA ALA A 64 -16.35 -8.63 2.30
C ALA A 64 -14.96 -8.44 2.94
N PRO A 65 -13.87 -8.70 2.19
CA PRO A 65 -12.52 -8.47 2.69
C PRO A 65 -12.31 -6.98 3.00
N LEU A 66 -11.49 -6.71 4.00
CA LEU A 66 -10.99 -5.35 4.30
C LEU A 66 -9.69 -5.09 3.54
N MET A 67 -8.87 -6.10 3.33
CA MET A 67 -7.61 -5.97 2.59
C MET A 67 -7.32 -7.27 1.86
N THR A 68 -6.77 -7.17 0.66
CA THR A 68 -6.33 -8.31 -0.14
C THR A 68 -4.88 -8.11 -0.53
N LEU A 69 -4.08 -9.18 -0.45
CA LEU A 69 -2.84 -9.29 -1.19
C LEU A 69 -3.09 -10.24 -2.35
N ASP A 70 -2.89 -9.78 -3.57
CA ASP A 70 -3.10 -10.55 -4.80
C ASP A 70 -1.78 -10.59 -5.59
N CYS A 71 -1.49 -11.72 -6.23
CA CYS A 71 -0.27 -11.90 -7.00
C CYS A 71 -0.62 -12.19 -8.45
N ALA A 72 -0.31 -11.24 -9.33
CA ALA A 72 -0.38 -11.46 -10.76
C ALA A 72 0.87 -12.21 -11.23
N ILE A 73 0.67 -13.44 -11.70
CA ILE A 73 1.70 -14.28 -12.28
C ILE A 73 1.54 -14.28 -13.81
N GLY A 74 2.61 -14.01 -14.53
CA GLY A 74 2.68 -14.08 -15.98
C GLY A 74 4.08 -14.47 -16.44
N ASP A 75 4.42 -14.15 -17.68
CA ASP A 75 5.74 -14.50 -18.28
C ASP A 75 6.91 -13.68 -17.70
N GLY A 76 6.63 -12.65 -16.91
CA GLY A 76 7.61 -11.75 -16.30
C GLY A 76 7.79 -11.94 -14.80
N GLU A 77 8.36 -10.92 -14.16
CA GLU A 77 8.44 -10.87 -12.70
C GLU A 77 7.02 -10.80 -12.10
N PRO A 78 6.68 -11.66 -11.13
CA PRO A 78 5.38 -11.61 -10.46
C PRO A 78 5.14 -10.23 -9.84
N THR A 79 3.89 -9.79 -9.89
CA THR A 79 3.49 -8.47 -9.39
C THR A 79 2.55 -8.63 -8.20
N MET A 80 2.89 -7.98 -7.09
CA MET A 80 2.06 -7.94 -5.89
C MET A 80 1.12 -6.73 -5.94
N HIS A 81 -0.17 -7.00 -5.79
CA HIS A 81 -1.23 -6.01 -5.64
C HIS A 81 -1.68 -5.98 -4.19
N ILE A 82 -1.55 -4.81 -3.56
CA ILE A 82 -1.97 -4.55 -2.19
C ILE A 82 -3.26 -3.74 -2.26
N ILE A 83 -4.39 -4.39 -2.01
CA ILE A 83 -5.72 -3.81 -2.18
C ILE A 83 -6.31 -3.50 -0.82
N ARG A 84 -6.70 -2.25 -0.57
CA ARG A 84 -7.49 -1.85 0.60
C ARG A 84 -8.94 -1.59 0.16
N HIS A 85 -9.84 -2.44 0.66
CA HIS A 85 -11.27 -2.39 0.37
C HIS A 85 -11.95 -1.32 1.23
N ALA A 86 -12.02 -0.12 0.67
CA ALA A 86 -12.73 1.01 1.21
C ALA A 86 -13.12 1.91 0.04
N ALA A 87 -14.17 2.71 0.19
CA ALA A 87 -14.63 3.60 -0.87
C ALA A 87 -13.49 4.48 -1.39
N ALA A 88 -13.19 4.35 -2.68
CA ALA A 88 -12.30 5.22 -3.43
C ALA A 88 -13.12 5.99 -4.48
N LEU A 89 -12.59 7.12 -4.95
CA LEU A 89 -13.14 7.85 -6.08
C LEU A 89 -12.09 7.95 -7.20
N PRO A 90 -12.50 8.03 -8.47
CA PRO A 90 -11.59 8.17 -9.58
C PRO A 90 -10.55 9.28 -9.36
N GLY A 91 -9.29 9.00 -9.67
CA GLY A 91 -8.20 9.97 -9.60
C GLY A 91 -7.67 10.28 -8.18
N GLN A 92 -8.15 9.58 -7.15
CA GLN A 92 -7.57 9.69 -5.81
C GLN A 92 -6.26 8.88 -5.72
N SER A 93 -5.32 9.40 -4.94
CA SER A 93 -4.09 8.71 -4.55
C SER A 93 -3.76 9.02 -3.11
N ALA A 94 -3.12 8.08 -2.41
CA ALA A 94 -2.73 8.24 -1.02
C ALA A 94 -1.43 7.48 -0.72
N LEU A 95 -0.70 7.96 0.28
CA LEU A 95 0.26 7.10 0.96
C LEU A 95 -0.51 6.14 1.86
N PHE A 96 -0.25 4.85 1.69
CA PHE A 96 -0.80 3.77 2.50
C PHE A 96 0.30 3.15 3.38
N PRO A 97 0.53 3.71 4.59
CA PRO A 97 1.45 3.14 5.55
C PRO A 97 1.02 1.75 6.04
N VAL A 98 1.96 0.80 5.98
CA VAL A 98 1.88 -0.47 6.68
C VAL A 98 3.07 -0.57 7.62
N ILE A 99 2.80 -0.90 8.88
CA ILE A 99 3.79 -0.97 9.95
C ILE A 99 3.71 -2.33 10.59
N GLY A 100 4.85 -2.98 10.74
CA GLY A 100 4.94 -4.31 11.35
C GLY A 100 6.25 -4.97 11.00
N ASN A 101 6.51 -6.14 11.58
CA ASN A 101 7.75 -6.90 11.36
C ASN A 101 9.05 -6.08 11.56
N GLY A 102 9.01 -5.04 12.41
CA GLY A 102 10.17 -4.17 12.68
C GLY A 102 10.43 -3.08 11.64
N MET A 103 9.55 -2.93 10.64
CA MET A 103 9.69 -1.96 9.56
C MET A 103 8.42 -1.16 9.28
N ARG A 104 8.55 -0.15 8.43
CA ARG A 104 7.49 0.76 8.01
C ARG A 104 7.58 0.93 6.50
N SER A 105 6.59 0.40 5.79
CA SER A 105 6.44 0.58 4.36
C SER A 105 5.37 1.63 4.08
N ARG A 106 5.56 2.42 3.03
CA ARG A 106 4.60 3.43 2.58
C ARG A 106 4.32 3.16 1.12
N PHE A 107 3.20 2.54 0.85
CA PHE A 107 2.81 2.20 -0.51
C PHE A 107 2.11 3.40 -1.16
N LEU A 108 2.40 3.66 -2.43
CA LEU A 108 1.62 4.60 -3.23
C LEU A 108 0.38 3.86 -3.72
N ALA A 109 -0.77 4.17 -3.10
CA ALA A 109 -2.04 3.55 -3.45
C ALA A 109 -2.86 4.52 -4.29
N ASP A 110 -3.33 4.05 -5.44
CA ASP A 110 -4.22 4.78 -6.34
C ASP A 110 -5.63 4.20 -6.28
N ALA A 111 -6.63 5.01 -6.57
CA ALA A 111 -7.96 4.52 -6.87
C ALA A 111 -7.94 3.79 -8.23
N ARG A 112 -8.29 2.51 -8.21
CA ARG A 112 -8.40 1.64 -9.39
C ARG A 112 -9.80 1.06 -9.47
N LEU A 113 -10.32 0.92 -10.68
CA LEU A 113 -11.59 0.25 -10.93
C LEU A 113 -11.34 -1.27 -10.88
N ALA A 114 -12.17 -2.02 -10.15
CA ALA A 114 -12.06 -3.48 -10.13
C ALA A 114 -12.49 -4.07 -11.49
N ASP A 115 -11.63 -4.93 -12.06
CA ASP A 115 -11.85 -5.52 -13.38
C ASP A 115 -12.87 -6.68 -13.37
N GLU A 116 -12.96 -7.46 -12.29
CA GLU A 116 -13.83 -8.66 -12.18
C GLU A 116 -14.40 -8.87 -10.77
N GLY A 117 -15.58 -9.52 -10.67
CA GLY A 117 -16.26 -9.87 -9.40
C GLY A 117 -17.10 -8.74 -8.81
N ASP A 118 -16.46 -7.60 -8.52
CA ASP A 118 -17.06 -6.36 -8.01
C ASP A 118 -17.06 -5.26 -9.10
N ALA A 119 -17.37 -5.67 -10.33
CA ALA A 119 -17.23 -4.84 -11.53
C ALA A 119 -17.95 -3.49 -11.34
N GLY A 120 -17.18 -2.40 -11.36
CA GLY A 120 -17.69 -1.04 -11.19
C GLY A 120 -17.29 -0.36 -9.87
N GLU A 121 -16.74 -1.09 -8.90
CA GLU A 121 -16.29 -0.50 -7.64
C GLU A 121 -14.85 0.02 -7.72
N TRP A 122 -14.65 1.24 -7.22
CA TRP A 122 -13.33 1.83 -7.07
C TRP A 122 -12.71 1.40 -5.74
N ARG A 123 -11.51 0.83 -5.80
CA ARG A 123 -10.72 0.35 -4.66
C ARG A 123 -9.37 1.05 -4.61
N TRP A 124 -8.74 1.03 -3.44
CA TRP A 124 -7.38 1.54 -3.26
C TRP A 124 -6.38 0.43 -3.53
N GLU A 125 -5.44 0.66 -4.43
CA GLU A 125 -4.50 -0.37 -4.86
C GLU A 125 -3.10 0.18 -5.01
N ALA A 126 -2.13 -0.51 -4.41
CA ALA A 126 -0.70 -0.30 -4.67
C ALA A 126 -0.13 -1.54 -5.36
N THR A 127 0.74 -1.32 -6.34
CA THR A 127 1.29 -2.37 -7.19
C THR A 127 2.82 -2.32 -7.14
N LEU A 128 3.47 -3.45 -6.85
CA LEU A 128 4.92 -3.55 -6.76
C LEU A 128 5.41 -4.87 -7.37
N PRO A 129 6.62 -4.92 -7.93
CA PRO A 129 7.28 -6.19 -8.23
C PRO A 129 7.37 -7.03 -6.96
N ALA A 130 7.17 -8.35 -7.05
CA ALA A 130 7.18 -9.24 -5.88
C ALA A 130 8.54 -9.26 -5.16
N SER A 131 9.63 -8.91 -5.85
CA SER A 131 10.96 -8.77 -5.25
C SER A 131 11.17 -7.48 -4.45
N ASP A 132 10.24 -6.52 -4.51
CA ASP A 132 10.42 -5.22 -3.86
C ASP A 132 10.58 -5.38 -2.33
N PRO A 133 11.64 -4.80 -1.73
CA PRO A 133 11.92 -4.94 -0.30
C PRO A 133 10.88 -4.27 0.60
N GLN A 134 10.07 -3.33 0.09
CA GLN A 134 8.97 -2.76 0.86
C GLN A 134 7.92 -3.82 1.24
N LEU A 135 7.82 -4.91 0.47
CA LEU A 135 6.91 -6.02 0.77
C LEU A 135 7.34 -6.86 1.98
N ASP A 136 8.58 -6.74 2.45
CA ASP A 136 9.06 -7.48 3.63
C ASP A 136 8.31 -7.10 4.92
N VAL A 137 7.53 -6.01 4.91
CA VAL A 137 6.58 -5.69 5.98
C VAL A 137 5.57 -6.82 6.19
N PHE A 138 5.31 -7.68 5.19
CA PHE A 138 4.44 -8.85 5.28
C PHE A 138 5.18 -10.17 5.56
N ALA A 139 6.52 -10.23 5.45
CA ALA A 139 7.30 -11.49 5.48
C ALA A 139 7.36 -12.20 6.84
N GLY A 140 6.99 -11.52 7.93
CA GLY A 140 7.03 -12.07 9.29
C GLY A 140 5.67 -12.46 9.85
N ASN A 141 5.67 -12.97 11.08
CA ASN A 141 4.48 -13.47 11.78
C ASN A 141 3.89 -12.50 12.81
N ARG A 142 4.39 -11.26 12.87
CA ARG A 142 3.99 -10.29 13.90
C ARG A 142 2.70 -9.57 13.50
N PRO A 143 1.98 -8.95 14.47
CA PRO A 143 0.89 -8.05 14.15
C PRO A 143 1.36 -6.90 13.25
N LEU A 144 0.45 -6.41 12.42
CA LEU A 144 0.66 -5.30 11.51
C LEU A 144 -0.44 -4.25 11.73
N THR A 145 -0.16 -3.00 11.39
CA THR A 145 -1.18 -1.97 11.24
C THR A 145 -1.10 -1.39 9.84
N ALA A 146 -2.23 -1.30 9.16
CA ALA A 146 -2.32 -0.73 7.81
C ALA A 146 -3.28 0.46 7.84
N THR A 147 -2.77 1.67 7.60
CA THR A 147 -3.54 2.91 7.75
C THR A 147 -3.76 3.56 6.40
N LEU A 148 -5.02 3.73 6.00
CA LEU A 148 -5.36 4.51 4.82
C LEU A 148 -5.98 5.84 5.27
N PRO A 149 -5.33 6.99 5.00
CA PRO A 149 -5.83 8.30 5.44
C PRO A 149 -7.29 8.53 5.03
N GLY A 150 -8.13 8.96 5.98
CA GLY A 150 -9.58 9.17 5.76
C GLY A 150 -10.42 7.89 5.63
N ARG A 151 -9.80 6.70 5.67
CA ARG A 151 -10.46 5.37 5.54
C ARG A 151 -10.13 4.41 6.68
N GLY A 152 -9.61 4.96 7.78
CA GLY A 152 -9.30 4.25 9.01
C GLY A 152 -8.03 3.39 8.96
N MET A 153 -7.79 2.72 10.08
CA MET A 153 -6.68 1.81 10.30
C MET A 153 -7.20 0.37 10.43
N LEU A 154 -6.50 -0.57 9.82
CA LEU A 154 -6.68 -1.99 10.08
C LEU A 154 -5.67 -2.43 11.14
N GLU A 155 -6.15 -3.01 12.24
CA GLU A 155 -5.32 -3.77 13.17
C GLU A 155 -5.30 -5.24 12.72
N ILE A 156 -4.15 -5.70 12.25
CA ILE A 156 -3.97 -7.03 11.67
C ILE A 156 -3.22 -7.88 12.68
N ARG A 157 -3.85 -8.97 13.13
CA ARG A 157 -3.21 -9.89 14.09
C ARG A 157 -2.03 -10.63 13.47
N ALA A 158 -1.16 -11.11 14.35
CA ALA A 158 -0.10 -12.04 14.04
C ALA A 158 -0.62 -13.22 13.18
N SER A 159 0.05 -13.47 12.05
CA SER A 159 -0.26 -14.56 11.13
C SER A 159 0.97 -14.89 10.30
N ARG A 160 1.17 -16.16 9.96
CA ARG A 160 2.23 -16.59 9.02
C ARG A 160 1.82 -16.47 7.55
N ILE A 161 0.50 -16.42 7.30
CA ILE A 161 -0.08 -16.50 5.95
C ILE A 161 0.46 -15.40 5.01
N PRO A 162 0.57 -14.11 5.40
CA PRO A 162 1.09 -13.09 4.49
C PRO A 162 2.54 -13.33 4.05
N GLY A 163 3.39 -13.81 4.96
CA GLY A 163 4.78 -14.10 4.63
C GLY A 163 4.90 -15.32 3.71
N GLU A 164 4.15 -16.38 4.01
CA GLU A 164 4.09 -17.59 3.16
C GLU A 164 3.55 -17.26 1.76
N PHE A 165 2.54 -16.38 1.67
CA PHE A 165 1.99 -15.92 0.40
C PHE A 165 2.98 -15.05 -0.39
N LEU A 166 3.69 -14.14 0.28
CA LEU A 166 4.74 -13.33 -0.35
C LEU A 166 5.85 -14.21 -0.92
N ASP A 167 6.30 -15.21 -0.17
CA ASP A 167 7.30 -16.16 -0.62
C ASP A 167 6.82 -17.01 -1.81
N TRP A 168 5.55 -17.41 -1.80
CA TRP A 168 4.91 -18.10 -2.92
C TRP A 168 4.84 -17.20 -4.17
N CYS A 169 4.44 -15.93 -4.01
CA CYS A 169 4.36 -14.97 -5.09
C CYS A 169 5.75 -14.69 -5.70
N ARG A 170 6.79 -14.51 -4.87
CA ARG A 170 8.19 -14.34 -5.31
C ARG A 170 8.73 -15.51 -6.11
N LYS A 171 8.17 -16.71 -5.92
CA LYS A 171 8.53 -17.93 -6.64
C LYS A 171 7.63 -18.18 -7.86
N SER A 172 6.92 -17.16 -8.34
CA SER A 172 5.98 -17.26 -9.47
C SER A 172 4.95 -18.38 -9.27
N GLY A 173 4.47 -18.52 -8.03
CA GLY A 173 3.45 -19.48 -7.65
C GLY A 173 3.89 -20.95 -7.60
N GLN A 174 5.19 -21.22 -7.66
CA GLN A 174 5.72 -22.59 -7.57
C GLN A 174 5.51 -23.17 -6.17
N VAL A 175 4.72 -24.24 -6.08
CA VAL A 175 4.62 -25.06 -4.87
C VAL A 175 5.76 -26.07 -4.89
N ALA A 176 6.57 -26.13 -3.83
CA ALA A 176 7.65 -27.11 -3.73
C ALA A 176 7.07 -28.53 -3.83
N ARG A 177 7.38 -29.24 -4.92
CA ARG A 177 6.98 -30.65 -5.07
C ARG A 177 7.75 -31.47 -4.01
N PRO A 178 7.09 -32.35 -3.24
CA PRO A 178 7.82 -33.27 -2.38
C PRO A 178 8.81 -34.07 -3.24
N ARG A 179 10.08 -34.15 -2.82
CA ARG A 179 11.04 -35.06 -3.44
C ARG A 179 10.46 -36.47 -3.35
N GLN A 180 10.09 -37.06 -4.49
CA GLN A 180 9.89 -38.49 -4.56
C GLN A 180 11.26 -39.10 -4.20
N SER A 181 11.32 -39.81 -3.08
CA SER A 181 12.46 -40.65 -2.76
C SER A 181 12.59 -41.67 -3.88
N GLU A 182 13.60 -41.48 -4.71
CA GLU A 182 14.10 -42.47 -5.65
C GLU A 182 14.72 -43.60 -4.82
N ASP A 183 13.87 -44.56 -4.47
CA ASP A 183 14.23 -45.84 -3.86
C ASP A 183 13.63 -46.93 -4.73
N ASP A 184 14.35 -47.32 -5.78
CA ASP A 184 14.78 -48.71 -5.89
C ASP A 184 15.98 -48.82 -6.84
N GLY A 185 17.07 -49.36 -6.31
CA GLY A 185 18.35 -49.52 -6.99
C GLY A 185 18.38 -50.67 -8.01
N PRO A 186 19.55 -50.94 -8.60
CA PRO A 186 19.68 -51.89 -9.70
C PRO A 186 19.69 -53.33 -9.19
N THR A 187 18.87 -54.20 -9.76
CA THR A 187 19.05 -55.66 -9.63
C THR A 187 19.82 -56.16 -10.85
N GLY A 188 21.03 -56.66 -10.59
CA GLY A 188 21.88 -57.34 -11.57
C GLY A 188 21.49 -58.80 -11.80
#